data_AF-A0A2R4WWD2-F1
#
_entry.id   AF-A0A2R4WWD2-F1
#
_cell.length_a   1.000
_cell.length_b   1.000
_cell.length_c   1.000
_cell.angle_alpha   90.00
_cell.angle_beta   90.00
_cell.angle_gamma   90.00
#
_symmetry.space_group_name_H-M   'P 1'
#
loop_
_entity.id
_entity.type
_entity.pdbx_description
1 polymer ?
#
loop_
_entity_poly.entity_id
_entity_poly.type
_entity_poly.pdbx_seq_one_letter_code
_entity_poly.pdbx_strand_id
1 'polypeptide(L)'
;MSGRPRKGRPVAFAPITPERSQPDPVLGLKFTIEARHGGTVLVDMTGLDPRPLAIAFAGALRRSAALGGPIGAASVIKQYVQVYRHFFAWLGDDAPEVTGVNDLRAVHIDGFASALERRGMGAIHRHITVGKVINTLRAIEADRPDRIAPDLHERLRYTLATSAGRSTPRDAYSPFVARALRDAARADIEAMLRRLGADDRTDEGDPVVARARADVEAIIARQGFIVADQPALKRLYFMRMRRGLPISTLIDDLHGRHHLLARDLPALLVLLTLDTGLEPECLKTLTVDCLTNPHAGTVELRYLKRRARGAEHKSMRVRDGGSGTPGGLMRRLIDVTAVAREHLTDDCLWLYHNVGGLRAGIVDPKFQLAAWARRHGIAGDDGKPLHLLLSRLRKTHKALWYTKTEGHMARFAVGHTREVAARHYADLPSLRPLHEAAVADAFRAAVAAAMPTVLPPTAEQALREAPEQVASLMSADTVGPVLDGEQDVWLAACAGFHSSPFAEPGSPCAQPFWGCLDCPNAVITARKLPAILAFLAFVEEQRCSLPASDWAAKFGRVHTRITVQVLPVFSDAVIAEARRQMGSERLYLPPEARA
;
A
#
# COMPACT_ATOMS: atom_id res chain seq x y z
N MET A 1 16.84 -34.73 -43.62
CA MET A 1 15.87 -33.76 -44.20
C MET A 1 15.67 -32.63 -43.21
N SER A 2 16.21 -31.46 -43.53
CA SER A 2 16.11 -30.21 -42.77
C SER A 2 14.71 -29.60 -42.92
N GLY A 3 13.95 -29.47 -41.84
CA GLY A 3 12.66 -28.78 -41.83
C GLY A 3 12.66 -27.61 -40.86
N ARG A 4 13.09 -26.42 -41.32
CA ARG A 4 12.93 -25.17 -40.57
C ARG A 4 11.43 -24.89 -40.30
N PRO A 5 11.06 -24.33 -39.13
CA PRO A 5 9.69 -23.90 -38.88
C PRO A 5 9.30 -22.75 -39.83
N ARG A 6 8.18 -22.90 -40.54
CA ARG A 6 7.62 -21.87 -41.41
C ARG A 6 7.20 -20.66 -40.57
N LYS A 7 7.68 -19.46 -40.96
CA LYS A 7 7.23 -18.15 -40.44
C LYS A 7 5.70 -18.08 -40.55
N GLY A 8 5.02 -17.92 -39.42
CA GLY A 8 3.57 -17.70 -39.37
C GLY A 8 3.19 -16.44 -40.14
N ARG A 9 2.17 -16.55 -41.00
CA ARG A 9 1.58 -15.42 -41.74
C ARG A 9 0.80 -14.57 -40.73
N PRO A 10 0.96 -13.23 -40.69
CA PRO A 10 0.12 -12.39 -39.83
C PRO A 10 -1.34 -12.52 -40.27
N VAL A 11 -2.21 -12.95 -39.36
CA VAL A 11 -3.66 -12.93 -39.57
C VAL A 11 -4.10 -11.49 -39.34
N ALA A 12 -4.40 -10.77 -40.41
CA ALA A 12 -5.08 -9.48 -40.31
C ALA A 12 -6.57 -9.76 -40.08
N PHE A 13 -7.06 -9.41 -38.88
CA PHE A 13 -8.50 -9.36 -38.66
C PHE A 13 -9.05 -8.16 -39.43
N ALA A 14 -10.09 -8.38 -40.23
CA ALA A 14 -10.84 -7.28 -40.82
C ALA A 14 -11.32 -6.37 -39.67
N PRO A 15 -11.17 -5.04 -39.77
CA PRO A 15 -11.74 -4.13 -38.79
C PRO A 15 -13.27 -4.31 -38.82
N ILE A 16 -13.79 -5.00 -37.81
CA ILE A 16 -15.22 -5.03 -37.55
C ILE A 16 -15.56 -3.60 -37.17
N THR A 17 -16.14 -2.85 -38.09
CA THR A 17 -16.82 -1.61 -37.75
C THR A 17 -18.06 -2.06 -36.99
N PRO A 18 -18.16 -1.86 -35.66
CA PRO A 18 -19.36 -2.28 -34.96
C PRO A 18 -20.52 -1.51 -35.56
N GLU A 19 -21.52 -2.21 -36.08
CA GLU A 19 -22.79 -1.59 -36.44
C GLU A 19 -23.27 -0.78 -35.24
N ARG A 20 -23.71 0.47 -35.49
CA ARG A 20 -24.40 1.27 -34.48
C ARG A 20 -25.61 0.47 -34.01
N SER A 21 -25.50 -0.12 -32.82
CA SER A 21 -26.61 -0.83 -32.18
C SER A 21 -27.81 0.12 -32.16
N GLN A 22 -28.87 -0.24 -32.90
CA GLN A 22 -30.11 0.52 -32.86
C GLN A 22 -30.64 0.50 -31.42
N PRO A 23 -30.91 1.65 -30.81
CA PRO A 23 -31.32 1.71 -29.42
C PRO A 23 -32.71 1.09 -29.29
N ASP A 24 -32.79 -0.02 -28.56
CA ASP A 24 -34.04 -0.44 -27.95
C ASP A 24 -34.49 0.67 -26.98
N PRO A 25 -35.55 1.42 -27.30
CA PRO A 25 -35.81 2.68 -26.66
C PRO A 25 -36.27 2.41 -25.23
N VAL A 26 -35.52 2.93 -24.26
CA VAL A 26 -35.75 2.71 -22.82
C VAL A 26 -36.91 3.59 -22.31
N LEU A 27 -38.02 3.59 -23.06
CA LEU A 27 -39.18 4.47 -22.84
C LEU A 27 -39.91 4.15 -21.54
N GLY A 28 -39.83 2.89 -21.09
CA GLY A 28 -40.42 2.44 -19.83
C GLY A 28 -39.62 2.80 -18.58
N LEU A 29 -38.38 3.31 -18.71
CA LEU A 29 -37.46 3.64 -17.59
C LEU A 29 -37.16 2.49 -16.59
N LYS A 30 -37.69 1.30 -16.86
CA LYS A 30 -37.44 0.07 -16.12
C LYS A 30 -36.92 -0.98 -17.09
N PHE A 31 -35.69 -1.42 -16.87
CA PHE A 31 -34.99 -2.29 -17.80
C PHE A 31 -33.84 -3.01 -17.08
N THR A 32 -33.33 -4.05 -17.72
CA THR A 32 -32.29 -4.88 -17.15
C THR A 32 -30.98 -4.68 -17.91
N ILE A 33 -29.87 -4.60 -17.18
CA ILE A 33 -28.52 -4.54 -17.77
C ILE A 33 -27.74 -5.77 -17.32
N GLU A 34 -27.26 -6.55 -18.28
CA GLU A 34 -26.25 -7.58 -18.04
C GLU A 34 -24.88 -6.93 -17.86
N ALA A 35 -24.47 -6.75 -16.62
CA ALA A 35 -23.15 -6.20 -16.34
C ALA A 35 -22.08 -7.22 -16.72
N ARG A 36 -20.99 -6.75 -17.34
CA ARG A 36 -19.80 -7.59 -17.62
C ARG A 36 -19.31 -8.32 -16.35
N HIS A 37 -19.48 -7.69 -15.19
CA HIS A 37 -19.14 -8.26 -13.90
C HIS A 37 -20.21 -7.99 -12.84
N GLY A 38 -20.55 -9.02 -12.05
CA GLY A 38 -21.47 -8.91 -10.92
C GLY A 38 -22.94 -9.19 -11.25
N GLY A 39 -23.20 -9.78 -12.42
CA GLY A 39 -24.51 -10.28 -12.83
C GLY A 39 -25.47 -9.21 -13.33
N THR A 40 -26.71 -9.64 -13.48
CA THR A 40 -27.84 -8.85 -13.98
C THR A 40 -28.26 -7.76 -12.99
N VAL A 41 -28.43 -6.53 -13.48
CA VAL A 41 -28.91 -5.38 -12.69
C VAL A 41 -30.27 -4.91 -13.21
N LEU A 42 -31.30 -4.99 -12.37
CA LEU A 42 -32.56 -4.31 -12.61
C LEU A 42 -32.38 -2.80 -12.35
N VAL A 43 -32.54 -2.00 -13.39
CA VAL A 43 -32.54 -0.54 -13.32
C VAL A 43 -33.99 -0.06 -13.30
N ASP A 44 -34.34 0.71 -12.27
CA ASP A 44 -35.63 1.36 -12.13
C ASP A 44 -35.43 2.87 -11.93
N MET A 45 -35.77 3.62 -12.98
CA MET A 45 -35.71 5.07 -13.07
C MET A 45 -37.11 5.68 -13.28
N THR A 46 -38.18 4.91 -13.04
CA THR A 46 -39.57 5.34 -13.31
C THR A 46 -40.01 6.54 -12.47
N GLY A 47 -39.46 6.69 -11.27
CA GLY A 47 -39.72 7.82 -10.37
C GLY A 47 -38.82 9.04 -10.60
N LEU A 48 -38.07 9.13 -11.71
CA LEU A 48 -37.26 10.30 -12.03
C LEU A 48 -38.03 11.27 -12.93
N ASP A 49 -38.07 12.55 -12.54
CA ASP A 49 -38.73 13.64 -13.25
C ASP A 49 -37.75 14.82 -13.46
N PRO A 50 -37.75 15.52 -14.62
CA PRO A 50 -38.68 15.40 -15.75
C PRO A 50 -38.44 14.14 -16.62
N ARG A 51 -39.53 13.51 -17.07
CA ARG A 51 -39.48 12.28 -17.87
C ARG A 51 -38.59 12.34 -19.12
N PRO A 52 -38.61 13.40 -19.96
CA PRO A 52 -37.75 13.48 -21.14
C PRO A 52 -36.25 13.39 -20.80
N LEU A 53 -35.82 14.02 -19.70
CA LEU A 53 -34.45 13.95 -19.21
C LEU A 53 -34.10 12.56 -18.68
N ALA A 54 -35.03 11.93 -17.95
CA ALA A 54 -34.85 10.58 -17.42
C ALA A 54 -34.62 9.55 -18.54
N ILE A 55 -35.35 9.67 -19.65
CA ILE A 55 -35.19 8.80 -20.83
C ILE A 55 -33.80 8.98 -21.45
N ALA A 56 -33.31 10.22 -21.57
CA ALA A 56 -31.97 10.49 -22.09
C ALA A 56 -30.87 9.86 -21.21
N PHE A 57 -30.97 10.02 -19.89
CA PHE A 57 -30.04 9.44 -18.93
C PHE A 57 -30.09 7.90 -18.93
N ALA A 58 -31.29 7.31 -18.97
CA ALA A 58 -31.48 5.87 -19.03
C ALA A 58 -30.84 5.27 -20.30
N GLY A 59 -31.06 5.91 -21.45
CA GLY A 59 -30.44 5.50 -22.72
C GLY A 59 -28.91 5.57 -22.66
N ALA A 60 -28.36 6.67 -22.14
CA ALA A 60 -26.91 6.86 -22.01
C ALA A 60 -26.28 5.84 -21.05
N LEU A 61 -26.93 5.54 -19.92
CA LEU A 61 -26.46 4.51 -18.98
C LEU A 61 -26.48 3.12 -19.62
N ARG A 62 -27.56 2.74 -20.32
CA ARG A 62 -27.66 1.44 -21.00
C ARG A 62 -26.54 1.25 -22.01
N ARG A 63 -26.26 2.27 -22.83
CA ARG A 63 -25.15 2.23 -23.80
C ARG A 63 -23.78 2.17 -23.11
N SER A 64 -23.58 3.01 -22.10
CA SER A 64 -22.31 3.05 -21.35
C SER A 64 -22.00 1.76 -20.60
N ALA A 65 -23.05 0.99 -20.23
CA ALA A 65 -22.94 -0.28 -19.54
C ALA A 65 -23.05 -1.52 -20.44
N ALA A 66 -23.29 -1.33 -21.75
CA ALA A 66 -23.31 -2.42 -22.72
C ALA A 66 -21.92 -3.08 -22.89
N LEU A 67 -21.89 -4.24 -23.55
CA LEU A 67 -20.63 -4.91 -23.90
C LEU A 67 -19.74 -3.96 -24.72
N GLY A 68 -18.46 -3.83 -24.32
CA GLY A 68 -17.52 -2.85 -24.88
C GLY A 68 -17.59 -1.44 -24.27
N GLY A 69 -18.65 -1.10 -23.53
CA GLY A 69 -18.82 0.18 -22.86
C GLY A 69 -17.90 0.39 -21.63
N PRO A 70 -17.72 1.64 -21.17
CA PRO A 70 -16.84 1.99 -20.06
C PRO A 70 -17.33 1.52 -18.67
N ILE A 71 -18.61 1.19 -18.51
CA ILE A 71 -19.20 0.75 -17.23
C ILE A 71 -19.37 -0.78 -17.22
N GLY A 72 -18.39 -1.49 -16.66
CA GLY A 72 -18.39 -2.96 -16.66
C GLY A 72 -19.01 -3.64 -15.43
N ALA A 73 -19.17 -2.94 -14.30
CA ALA A 73 -19.50 -3.56 -13.02
C ALA A 73 -20.92 -3.23 -12.54
N ALA A 74 -21.67 -4.25 -12.10
CA ALA A 74 -23.02 -4.13 -11.56
C ALA A 74 -23.12 -3.11 -10.40
N SER A 75 -22.11 -3.07 -9.52
CA SER A 75 -22.04 -2.10 -8.42
C SER A 75 -21.88 -0.66 -8.91
N VAL A 76 -21.17 -0.44 -10.02
CA VAL A 76 -20.99 0.88 -10.61
C VAL A 76 -22.30 1.33 -11.27
N ILE A 77 -23.01 0.45 -11.97
CA ILE A 77 -24.35 0.73 -12.52
C ILE A 77 -25.29 1.19 -11.40
N LYS A 78 -25.36 0.45 -10.29
CA LYS A 78 -26.17 0.82 -9.11
C LYS A 78 -25.78 2.20 -8.55
N GLN A 79 -24.49 2.53 -8.53
CA GLN A 79 -24.03 3.86 -8.11
C GLN A 79 -24.45 4.97 -9.09
N TYR A 80 -24.45 4.74 -10.40
CA TYR A 80 -24.96 5.72 -11.38
C TYR A 80 -26.43 6.01 -11.12
N VAL A 81 -27.26 4.96 -10.99
CA VAL A 81 -28.69 5.12 -10.69
C VAL A 81 -28.92 5.88 -9.39
N GLN A 82 -28.14 5.59 -8.34
CA GLN A 82 -28.24 6.32 -7.08
C GLN A 82 -27.87 7.80 -7.22
N VAL A 83 -26.82 8.12 -7.99
CA VAL A 83 -26.43 9.51 -8.26
C VAL A 83 -27.49 10.22 -9.10
N TYR A 84 -28.10 9.55 -10.07
CA TYR A 84 -29.21 10.13 -10.85
C TYR A 84 -30.37 10.51 -9.94
N ARG A 85 -30.76 9.66 -8.99
CA ARG A 85 -31.80 10.00 -8.00
C ARG A 85 -31.47 11.29 -7.24
N HIS A 86 -30.22 11.45 -6.81
CA HIS A 86 -29.79 12.66 -6.11
C HIS A 86 -29.77 13.90 -7.00
N PHE A 87 -29.35 13.75 -8.27
CA PHE A 87 -29.30 14.86 -9.22
C PHE A 87 -30.70 15.30 -9.65
N PHE A 88 -31.60 14.37 -9.95
CA PHE A 88 -32.98 14.68 -10.34
C PHE A 88 -33.79 15.26 -9.18
N ALA A 89 -33.60 14.76 -7.95
CA ALA A 89 -34.20 15.37 -6.78
C ALA A 89 -33.75 16.83 -6.59
N TRP A 90 -32.44 17.09 -6.77
CA TRP A 90 -31.91 18.45 -6.71
C TRP A 90 -32.46 19.34 -7.84
N LEU A 91 -32.58 18.84 -9.07
CA LEU A 91 -33.19 19.61 -10.17
C LEU A 91 -34.65 19.98 -9.85
N GLY A 92 -35.43 19.06 -9.28
CA GLY A 92 -36.82 19.35 -8.90
C GLY A 92 -36.93 20.45 -7.85
N ASP A 93 -35.99 20.53 -6.92
CA ASP A 93 -35.97 21.54 -5.84
C ASP A 93 -35.40 22.88 -6.29
N ASP A 94 -34.30 22.88 -7.05
CA ASP A 94 -33.46 24.05 -7.31
C ASP A 94 -33.46 24.54 -8.78
N ALA A 95 -33.99 23.76 -9.73
CA ALA A 95 -34.03 24.09 -11.17
C ALA A 95 -35.27 23.52 -11.89
N PRO A 96 -36.51 23.85 -11.44
CA PRO A 96 -37.75 23.27 -11.95
C PRO A 96 -38.04 23.61 -13.41
N GLU A 97 -37.37 24.62 -13.97
CA GLU A 97 -37.45 25.00 -15.39
C GLU A 97 -36.77 23.98 -16.33
N VAL A 98 -35.94 23.09 -15.80
CA VAL A 98 -35.29 22.03 -16.60
C VAL A 98 -36.31 20.93 -16.86
N THR A 99 -36.77 20.81 -18.11
CA THR A 99 -37.73 19.76 -18.53
C THR A 99 -37.08 18.69 -19.42
N GLY A 100 -35.94 19.00 -20.04
CA GLY A 100 -35.19 18.10 -20.90
C GLY A 100 -33.71 18.43 -21.00
N VAL A 101 -32.99 17.68 -21.83
CA VAL A 101 -31.54 17.87 -22.04
C VAL A 101 -31.21 19.27 -22.56
N ASN A 102 -32.08 19.81 -23.44
CA ASN A 102 -31.90 21.14 -24.06
C ASN A 102 -32.00 22.29 -23.04
N ASP A 103 -32.58 22.05 -21.87
CA ASP A 103 -32.75 23.07 -20.82
C ASP A 103 -31.58 23.05 -19.83
N LEU A 104 -30.74 22.01 -19.86
CA LEU A 104 -29.55 21.96 -19.01
C LEU A 104 -28.54 23.04 -19.44
N ARG A 105 -27.94 23.68 -18.44
CA ARG A 105 -26.93 24.73 -18.56
C ARG A 105 -25.75 24.42 -17.65
N ALA A 106 -24.63 25.11 -17.84
CA ALA A 106 -23.45 24.96 -16.99
C ALA A 106 -23.78 25.23 -15.51
N VAL A 107 -24.63 26.23 -15.25
CA VAL A 107 -25.06 26.62 -13.90
C VAL A 107 -25.76 25.47 -13.14
N HIS A 108 -26.45 24.55 -13.83
CA HIS A 108 -27.11 23.43 -13.16
C HIS A 108 -26.09 22.39 -12.65
N ILE A 109 -24.99 22.19 -13.38
CA ILE A 109 -23.93 21.26 -12.96
C ILE A 109 -23.16 21.83 -11.77
N ASP A 110 -22.87 23.14 -11.82
CA ASP A 110 -22.14 23.83 -10.74
C ASP A 110 -23.02 24.06 -9.52
N GLY A 111 -24.32 24.32 -9.72
CA GLY A 111 -25.33 24.36 -8.66
C GLY A 111 -25.43 23.03 -7.92
N PHE A 112 -25.52 21.90 -8.64
CA PHE A 112 -25.53 20.58 -8.03
C PHE A 112 -24.25 20.30 -7.24
N ALA A 113 -23.08 20.62 -7.82
CA ALA A 113 -21.80 20.47 -7.14
C ALA A 113 -21.73 21.29 -5.83
N SER A 114 -22.23 22.53 -5.87
CA SER A 114 -22.31 23.43 -4.70
C SER A 114 -23.30 22.92 -3.65
N ALA A 115 -24.43 22.36 -4.06
CA ALA A 115 -25.40 21.76 -3.15
C ALA A 115 -24.83 20.54 -2.40
N LEU A 116 -24.06 19.69 -3.10
CA LEU A 116 -23.36 18.57 -2.46
C LEU A 116 -22.33 19.06 -1.44
N GLU A 117 -21.61 20.15 -1.73
CA GLU A 117 -20.68 20.79 -0.79
C GLU A 117 -21.38 21.32 0.46
N ARG A 118 -22.48 22.06 0.29
CA ARG A 118 -23.29 22.58 1.41
C ARG A 118 -23.83 21.46 2.31
N ARG A 119 -24.07 20.27 1.75
CA ARG A 119 -24.46 19.05 2.49
C ARG A 119 -23.27 18.32 3.16
N GLY A 120 -22.08 18.90 3.13
CA GLY A 120 -20.87 18.36 3.77
C GLY A 120 -20.16 17.27 2.97
N MET A 121 -20.45 17.11 1.68
CA MET A 121 -19.78 16.09 0.86
C MET A 121 -18.31 16.50 0.57
N GLY A 122 -17.37 15.69 1.05
CA GLY A 122 -15.94 15.93 0.81
C GLY A 122 -15.56 15.97 -0.68
N ALA A 123 -14.52 16.74 -1.01
CA ALA A 123 -14.13 17.09 -2.39
C ALA A 123 -13.97 15.89 -3.34
N ILE A 124 -13.40 14.78 -2.88
CA ILE A 124 -13.20 13.55 -3.68
C ILE A 124 -14.54 12.88 -3.99
N HIS A 125 -15.41 12.71 -2.98
CA HIS A 125 -16.72 12.10 -3.17
C HIS A 125 -17.62 12.98 -4.04
N ARG A 126 -17.53 14.31 -3.89
CA ARG A 126 -18.20 15.27 -4.76
C ARG A 126 -17.73 15.10 -6.21
N HIS A 127 -16.42 15.06 -6.46
CA HIS A 127 -15.86 14.84 -7.79
C HIS A 127 -16.36 13.53 -8.43
N ILE A 128 -16.36 12.43 -7.69
CA ILE A 128 -16.85 11.13 -8.17
C ILE A 128 -18.36 11.17 -8.46
N THR A 129 -19.14 11.90 -7.66
CA THR A 129 -20.60 12.00 -7.80
C THR A 129 -20.95 12.84 -9.02
N VAL A 130 -20.43 14.06 -9.10
CA VAL A 130 -20.63 14.97 -10.26
C VAL A 130 -20.09 14.35 -11.55
N GLY A 131 -18.97 13.63 -11.48
CA GLY A 131 -18.39 12.94 -12.63
C GLY A 131 -19.32 11.90 -13.27
N LYS A 132 -20.22 11.26 -12.51
CA LYS A 132 -21.21 10.33 -13.10
C LYS A 132 -22.25 11.08 -13.94
N VAL A 133 -22.71 12.24 -13.46
CA VAL A 133 -23.63 13.11 -14.22
C VAL A 133 -22.94 13.60 -15.49
N ILE A 134 -21.73 14.12 -15.36
CA ILE A 134 -20.94 14.64 -16.51
C ILE A 134 -20.65 13.55 -17.53
N ASN A 135 -20.23 12.35 -17.13
CA ASN A 135 -19.98 11.27 -18.08
C ASN A 135 -21.25 10.81 -18.80
N THR A 136 -22.41 10.90 -18.14
CA THR A 136 -23.70 10.62 -18.77
C THR A 136 -24.04 11.69 -19.80
N LEU A 137 -23.85 12.97 -19.45
CA LEU A 137 -24.08 14.09 -20.35
C LEU A 137 -23.12 14.09 -21.55
N ARG A 138 -21.85 13.74 -21.36
CA ARG A 138 -20.88 13.52 -22.46
C ARG A 138 -21.31 12.41 -23.41
N ALA A 139 -21.89 11.32 -22.89
CA ALA A 139 -22.43 10.26 -23.72
C ALA A 139 -23.66 10.73 -24.52
N ILE A 140 -24.50 11.61 -23.94
CA ILE A 140 -25.63 12.23 -24.64
C ILE A 140 -25.14 13.21 -25.72
N GLU A 141 -24.16 14.06 -25.38
CA GLU A 141 -23.51 15.03 -26.27
C GLU A 141 -22.88 14.35 -27.49
N ALA A 142 -22.17 13.24 -27.30
CA ALA A 142 -21.54 12.50 -28.39
C ALA A 142 -22.55 11.94 -29.41
N ASP A 143 -23.79 11.66 -28.96
CA ASP A 143 -24.85 11.12 -29.82
C ASP A 143 -25.67 12.23 -30.49
N ARG A 144 -25.98 13.30 -29.74
CA ARG A 144 -26.83 14.42 -30.19
C ARG A 144 -26.27 15.75 -29.69
N PRO A 145 -25.18 16.25 -30.31
CA PRO A 145 -24.56 17.51 -29.90
C PRO A 145 -25.52 18.70 -30.10
N ASP A 146 -26.43 18.62 -31.08
CA ASP A 146 -27.49 19.60 -31.36
C ASP A 146 -28.46 19.84 -30.19
N ARG A 147 -28.48 18.94 -29.20
CA ARG A 147 -29.37 18.99 -28.03
C ARG A 147 -28.71 19.54 -26.78
N ILE A 148 -27.43 19.90 -26.85
CA ILE A 148 -26.67 20.43 -25.71
C ILE A 148 -26.53 21.94 -25.87
N ALA A 149 -26.76 22.67 -24.78
CA ALA A 149 -26.60 24.12 -24.80
C ALA A 149 -25.12 24.51 -24.99
N PRO A 150 -24.81 25.63 -25.69
CA PRO A 150 -23.43 26.05 -25.95
C PRO A 150 -22.54 26.19 -24.72
N ASP A 151 -23.07 26.72 -23.61
CA ASP A 151 -22.35 26.86 -22.35
C ASP A 151 -22.08 25.50 -21.67
N LEU A 152 -23.01 24.55 -21.84
CA LEU A 152 -22.88 23.20 -21.31
C LEU A 152 -21.80 22.40 -22.05
N HIS A 153 -21.64 22.56 -23.37
CA HIS A 153 -20.55 21.94 -24.13
C HIS A 153 -19.18 22.24 -23.52
N GLU A 154 -18.91 23.51 -23.22
CA GLU A 154 -17.66 23.93 -22.58
C GLU A 154 -17.52 23.35 -21.18
N ARG A 155 -18.61 23.35 -20.40
CA ARG A 155 -18.63 22.83 -19.04
C ARG A 155 -18.37 21.33 -18.96
N LEU A 156 -18.77 20.56 -19.98
CA LEU A 156 -18.54 19.11 -20.03
C LEU A 156 -17.08 18.74 -20.29
N ARG A 157 -16.18 19.66 -20.64
CA ARG A 157 -14.75 19.34 -20.84
C ARG A 157 -14.02 18.93 -19.57
N TYR A 158 -14.52 19.30 -18.40
CA TYR A 158 -13.92 18.98 -17.09
C TYR A 158 -14.97 18.54 -16.07
N THR A 159 -14.54 17.86 -15.00
CA THR A 159 -15.48 17.38 -13.96
C THR A 159 -15.86 18.49 -12.97
N LEU A 160 -14.85 19.12 -12.34
CA LEU A 160 -14.99 20.25 -11.42
C LEU A 160 -13.89 21.26 -11.72
N ALA A 161 -14.16 22.55 -11.53
CA ALA A 161 -13.15 23.62 -11.69
C ALA A 161 -12.07 23.54 -10.59
N THR A 162 -12.44 23.10 -9.39
CA THR A 162 -11.52 22.90 -8.27
C THR A 162 -10.92 21.50 -8.28
N SER A 163 -9.64 21.38 -7.95
CA SER A 163 -9.00 20.09 -7.70
C SER A 163 -9.72 19.33 -6.58
N ALA A 164 -9.97 18.05 -6.78
CA ALA A 164 -10.54 17.17 -5.75
C ALA A 164 -9.55 16.87 -4.60
N GLY A 165 -8.31 17.35 -4.71
CA GLY A 165 -7.22 16.95 -3.84
C GLY A 165 -6.75 15.52 -4.12
N ARG A 166 -5.86 15.01 -3.27
CA ARG A 166 -5.38 13.62 -3.34
C ARG A 166 -6.07 12.79 -2.27
N SER A 167 -6.56 11.60 -2.64
CA SER A 167 -7.01 10.63 -1.64
C SER A 167 -5.83 10.24 -0.76
N THR A 168 -5.96 10.38 0.55
CA THR A 168 -5.03 9.76 1.50
C THR A 168 -5.14 8.25 1.36
N PRO A 169 -4.06 7.55 0.96
CA PRO A 169 -4.10 6.10 0.88
C PRO A 169 -4.35 5.53 2.29
N ARG A 170 -5.26 4.56 2.43
CA ARG A 170 -5.41 3.82 3.71
C ARG A 170 -4.06 3.29 4.19
N ASP A 171 -3.77 3.34 5.48
CA ASP A 171 -2.47 2.90 5.99
C ASP A 171 -2.34 1.37 6.06
N ALA A 172 -1.11 0.87 6.13
CA ALA A 172 -0.82 -0.52 6.50
C ALA A 172 -1.17 -0.77 7.99
N TYR A 173 -1.35 -2.04 8.37
CA TYR A 173 -1.28 -2.42 9.77
C TYR A 173 0.18 -2.45 10.21
N SER A 174 0.43 -2.19 11.49
CA SER A 174 1.78 -2.33 12.06
C SER A 174 2.27 -3.79 11.96
N PRO A 175 3.59 -4.02 12.07
CA PRO A 175 4.14 -5.37 12.17
C PRO A 175 3.54 -6.19 13.31
N PHE A 176 3.20 -5.55 14.44
CA PHE A 176 2.56 -6.18 15.59
C PHE A 176 1.16 -6.70 15.24
N VAL A 177 0.29 -5.83 14.72
CA VAL A 177 -1.07 -6.21 14.30
C VAL A 177 -1.02 -7.26 13.19
N ALA A 178 -0.09 -7.12 12.23
CA ALA A 178 0.08 -8.08 11.14
C ALA A 178 0.51 -9.47 11.63
N ARG A 179 1.30 -9.55 12.72
CA ARG A 179 1.67 -10.81 13.36
C ARG A 179 0.47 -11.44 14.07
N ALA A 180 -0.25 -10.67 14.90
CA ALA A 180 -1.44 -11.14 15.59
C ALA A 180 -2.50 -11.69 14.61
N LEU A 181 -2.70 -11.01 13.48
CA LEU A 181 -3.59 -11.46 12.40
C LEU A 181 -3.15 -12.79 11.78
N ARG A 182 -1.84 -12.99 11.53
CA ARG A 182 -1.33 -14.26 10.97
C ARG A 182 -1.44 -15.40 11.96
N ASP A 183 -1.12 -15.16 13.22
CA ASP A 183 -1.12 -16.19 14.25
C ASP A 183 -2.56 -16.67 14.51
N ALA A 184 -3.51 -15.75 14.67
CA ALA A 184 -4.94 -16.07 14.77
C ALA A 184 -5.47 -16.81 13.53
N ALA A 185 -5.07 -16.38 12.33
CA ALA A 185 -5.52 -17.00 11.10
C ALA A 185 -4.99 -18.43 10.94
N ARG A 186 -3.72 -18.68 11.28
CA ARG A 186 -3.13 -20.03 11.25
C ARG A 186 -3.81 -20.97 12.23
N ALA A 187 -4.05 -20.52 13.47
CA ALA A 187 -4.73 -21.32 14.48
C ALA A 187 -6.13 -21.76 14.02
N ASP A 188 -6.90 -20.84 13.44
CA ASP A 188 -8.24 -21.14 12.93
C ASP A 188 -8.23 -22.03 11.70
N ILE A 189 -7.28 -21.84 10.78
CA ILE A 189 -7.13 -22.71 9.60
C ILE A 189 -6.76 -24.13 10.03
N GLU A 190 -5.87 -24.28 10.99
CA GLU A 190 -5.51 -25.59 11.53
C GLU A 190 -6.71 -26.27 12.21
N ALA A 191 -7.48 -25.52 13.01
CA ALA A 191 -8.71 -26.01 13.63
C ALA A 191 -9.78 -26.40 12.58
N MET A 192 -9.94 -25.60 11.52
CA MET A 192 -10.83 -25.88 10.40
C MET A 192 -10.42 -27.16 9.66
N LEU A 193 -9.13 -27.32 9.35
CA LEU A 193 -8.64 -28.50 8.65
C LEU A 193 -8.75 -29.77 9.49
N ARG A 194 -8.52 -29.69 10.80
CA ARG A 194 -8.81 -30.79 11.73
C ARG A 194 -10.28 -31.15 11.74
N ARG A 195 -11.17 -30.17 11.86
CA ARG A 195 -12.62 -30.37 11.89
C ARG A 195 -13.13 -31.11 10.64
N LEU A 196 -12.56 -30.83 9.47
CA LEU A 196 -12.93 -31.46 8.20
C LEU A 196 -12.29 -32.84 7.97
N GLY A 197 -11.24 -33.18 8.73
CA GLY A 197 -10.50 -34.44 8.56
C GLY A 197 -10.66 -35.44 9.70
N ALA A 198 -11.32 -35.07 10.81
CA ALA A 198 -11.43 -35.90 12.01
C ALA A 198 -12.78 -36.63 12.11
N ASP A 199 -12.75 -37.80 12.73
CA ASP A 199 -13.96 -38.54 13.11
C ASP A 199 -14.63 -37.91 14.34
N ASP A 200 -15.92 -37.63 14.14
CA ASP A 200 -16.93 -37.10 15.05
C ASP A 200 -17.25 -37.96 16.29
N ARG A 201 -16.44 -37.96 17.35
CA ARG A 201 -16.71 -38.82 18.54
C ARG A 201 -17.54 -38.18 19.65
N THR A 202 -18.04 -36.94 19.47
CA THR A 202 -18.70 -36.14 20.52
C THR A 202 -19.89 -36.83 21.17
N ASP A 203 -20.60 -37.69 20.42
CA ASP A 203 -21.84 -38.33 20.87
C ASP A 203 -21.69 -39.84 21.12
N GLU A 204 -20.48 -40.40 21.05
CA GLU A 204 -20.27 -41.85 21.24
C GLU A 204 -20.67 -42.36 22.63
N GLY A 205 -20.67 -41.49 23.63
CA GLY A 205 -21.12 -41.81 24.99
C GLY A 205 -22.62 -42.07 25.11
N ASP A 206 -23.42 -41.73 24.10
CA ASP A 206 -24.85 -42.05 24.02
C ASP A 206 -25.20 -42.60 22.62
N PRO A 207 -25.33 -43.94 22.48
CA PRO A 207 -25.61 -44.58 21.19
C PRO A 207 -26.87 -44.06 20.49
N VAL A 208 -27.87 -43.59 21.24
CA VAL A 208 -29.13 -43.07 20.68
C VAL A 208 -28.90 -41.69 20.07
N VAL A 209 -28.15 -40.83 20.75
CA VAL A 209 -27.77 -39.50 20.22
C VAL A 209 -26.82 -39.66 19.04
N ALA A 210 -25.82 -40.54 19.15
CA ALA A 210 -24.89 -40.86 18.06
C ALA A 210 -25.63 -41.32 16.81
N ARG A 211 -26.61 -42.23 16.94
CA ARG A 211 -27.39 -42.71 15.79
C ARG A 211 -28.21 -41.59 15.15
N ALA A 212 -28.90 -40.79 15.97
CA ALA A 212 -29.70 -39.69 15.46
C ALA A 212 -28.86 -38.61 14.79
N ARG A 213 -27.63 -38.40 15.27
CA ARG A 213 -26.66 -37.55 14.60
C ARG A 213 -26.24 -38.12 13.26
N ALA A 214 -25.90 -39.40 13.20
CA ALA A 214 -25.54 -40.07 11.95
C ALA A 214 -26.67 -39.99 10.91
N ASP A 215 -27.93 -40.11 11.33
CA ASP A 215 -29.10 -39.94 10.44
C ASP A 215 -29.16 -38.51 9.85
N VAL A 216 -28.84 -37.49 10.65
CA VAL A 216 -28.77 -36.08 10.21
C VAL A 216 -27.58 -35.84 9.28
N GLU A 217 -26.40 -36.37 9.62
CA GLU A 217 -25.19 -36.26 8.79
C GLU A 217 -25.36 -36.97 7.45
N ALA A 218 -26.08 -38.11 7.40
CA ALA A 218 -26.43 -38.79 6.15
C ALA A 218 -27.34 -37.94 5.25
N ILE A 219 -28.25 -37.15 5.84
CA ILE A 219 -29.08 -36.20 5.07
C ILE A 219 -28.20 -35.10 4.49
N ILE A 220 -27.31 -34.51 5.30
CA ILE A 220 -26.39 -33.46 4.84
C ILE A 220 -25.48 -33.99 3.74
N ALA A 221 -24.90 -35.19 3.90
CA ALA A 221 -24.05 -35.80 2.87
C ALA A 221 -24.79 -36.05 1.54
N ARG A 222 -26.10 -36.31 1.59
CA ARG A 222 -26.91 -36.52 0.39
C ARG A 222 -27.39 -35.22 -0.26
N GLN A 223 -27.73 -34.21 0.54
CA GLN A 223 -28.41 -32.99 0.07
C GLN A 223 -27.49 -31.75 0.06
N GLY A 224 -26.32 -31.82 0.69
CA GLY A 224 -25.40 -30.70 0.91
C GLY A 224 -25.81 -29.75 2.05
N PHE A 225 -27.02 -29.87 2.57
CA PHE A 225 -27.52 -29.07 3.67
C PHE A 225 -28.70 -29.75 4.36
N ILE A 226 -29.09 -29.20 5.52
CA ILE A 226 -30.32 -29.60 6.20
C ILE A 226 -31.13 -28.37 6.63
N VAL A 227 -32.44 -28.38 6.40
CA VAL A 227 -33.36 -27.31 6.80
C VAL A 227 -33.82 -27.47 8.25
N ALA A 228 -34.07 -26.34 8.93
CA ALA A 228 -34.35 -26.30 10.36
C ALA A 228 -35.61 -27.09 10.78
N ASP A 229 -36.56 -27.25 9.86
CA ASP A 229 -37.81 -27.96 10.09
C ASP A 229 -37.73 -29.48 9.90
N GLN A 230 -36.59 -30.01 9.43
CA GLN A 230 -36.39 -31.44 9.21
C GLN A 230 -36.65 -32.28 10.48
N PRO A 231 -37.46 -33.35 10.39
CA PRO A 231 -37.78 -34.19 11.55
C PRO A 231 -36.57 -34.79 12.25
N ALA A 232 -35.58 -35.27 11.49
CA ALA A 232 -34.35 -35.85 12.04
C ALA A 232 -33.55 -34.82 12.86
N LEU A 233 -33.44 -33.59 12.35
CA LEU A 233 -32.75 -32.49 13.05
C LEU A 233 -33.48 -32.08 14.33
N LYS A 234 -34.81 -31.92 14.26
CA LYS A 234 -35.63 -31.61 15.45
C LYS A 234 -35.50 -32.69 16.51
N ARG A 235 -35.54 -33.96 16.10
CA ARG A 235 -35.37 -35.11 17.01
C ARG A 235 -34.01 -35.04 17.71
N LEU A 236 -32.93 -34.87 16.96
CA LEU A 236 -31.59 -34.71 17.51
C LEU A 236 -31.50 -33.52 18.47
N TYR A 237 -32.02 -32.36 18.07
CA TYR A 237 -32.04 -31.15 18.88
C TYR A 237 -32.73 -31.38 20.23
N PHE A 238 -33.95 -31.93 20.24
CA PHE A 238 -34.67 -32.19 21.49
C PHE A 238 -34.01 -33.27 22.34
N MET A 239 -33.41 -34.29 21.73
CA MET A 239 -32.66 -35.31 22.48
C MET A 239 -31.43 -34.74 23.19
N ARG A 240 -30.69 -33.85 22.52
CA ARG A 240 -29.55 -33.12 23.11
C ARG A 240 -30.01 -32.18 24.21
N MET A 241 -31.06 -31.39 23.96
CA MET A 241 -31.63 -30.46 24.95
C MET A 241 -32.03 -31.19 26.24
N ARG A 242 -32.74 -32.32 26.14
CA ARG A 242 -33.16 -33.12 27.32
C ARG A 242 -32.00 -33.69 28.13
N ARG A 243 -30.82 -33.82 27.52
CA ARG A 243 -29.59 -34.34 28.14
C ARG A 243 -28.65 -33.23 28.60
N GLY A 244 -29.05 -31.96 28.48
CA GLY A 244 -28.18 -30.82 28.79
C GLY A 244 -26.95 -30.72 27.87
N LEU A 245 -26.98 -31.35 26.69
CA LEU A 245 -25.88 -31.28 25.73
C LEU A 245 -25.90 -29.94 24.98
N PRO A 246 -24.73 -29.42 24.52
CA PRO A 246 -24.67 -28.18 23.76
C PRO A 246 -25.51 -28.22 22.48
N ILE A 247 -26.28 -27.15 22.23
CA ILE A 247 -27.17 -27.00 21.07
C ILE A 247 -27.00 -25.68 20.31
N SER A 248 -26.32 -24.68 20.89
CA SER A 248 -26.23 -23.32 20.32
C SER A 248 -25.50 -23.27 18.97
N THR A 249 -24.55 -24.18 18.74
CA THR A 249 -23.77 -24.29 17.50
C THR A 249 -24.08 -25.55 16.71
N LEU A 250 -25.07 -26.35 17.12
CA LEU A 250 -25.33 -27.69 16.60
C LEU A 250 -25.43 -27.73 15.06
N ILE A 251 -26.19 -26.82 14.46
CA ILE A 251 -26.39 -26.79 13.00
C ILE A 251 -25.07 -26.50 12.29
N ASP A 252 -24.29 -25.53 12.76
CA ASP A 252 -23.00 -25.22 12.18
C ASP A 252 -22.00 -26.36 12.37
N ASP A 253 -22.03 -27.04 13.51
CA ASP A 253 -21.10 -28.12 13.82
C ASP A 253 -21.38 -29.36 12.97
N LEU A 254 -22.65 -29.67 12.72
CA LEU A 254 -23.07 -30.72 11.78
C LEU A 254 -22.58 -30.42 10.35
N HIS A 255 -22.84 -29.22 9.83
CA HIS A 255 -22.39 -28.85 8.47
C HIS A 255 -20.88 -28.68 8.38
N GLY A 256 -20.23 -28.24 9.47
CA GLY A 256 -18.80 -27.95 9.54
C GLY A 256 -17.91 -29.19 9.36
N ARG A 257 -18.49 -30.38 9.41
CA ARG A 257 -17.85 -31.66 9.06
C ARG A 257 -17.76 -31.90 7.56
N HIS A 258 -18.75 -31.41 6.80
CA HIS A 258 -18.87 -31.64 5.37
C HIS A 258 -18.36 -30.44 4.55
N HIS A 259 -18.47 -29.24 5.10
CA HIS A 259 -18.28 -28.00 4.35
C HIS A 259 -17.48 -26.97 5.16
N LEU A 260 -16.85 -26.05 4.44
CA LEU A 260 -16.41 -24.78 5.03
C LEU A 260 -17.63 -24.05 5.61
N LEU A 261 -17.41 -23.28 6.67
CA LEU A 261 -18.42 -22.44 7.28
C LEU A 261 -18.12 -20.97 6.99
N ALA A 262 -19.16 -20.13 7.00
CA ALA A 262 -18.99 -18.68 6.86
C ALA A 262 -17.98 -18.09 7.88
N ARG A 263 -17.87 -18.71 9.07
CA ARG A 263 -16.93 -18.32 10.14
C ARG A 263 -15.46 -18.63 9.84
N ASP A 264 -15.17 -19.48 8.86
CA ASP A 264 -13.79 -19.84 8.46
C ASP A 264 -13.20 -18.85 7.45
N LEU A 265 -14.06 -18.14 6.70
CA LEU A 265 -13.66 -17.22 5.63
C LEU A 265 -12.69 -16.11 6.09
N PRO A 266 -12.89 -15.44 7.25
CA PRO A 266 -11.99 -14.39 7.70
C PRO A 266 -10.52 -14.83 7.79
N ALA A 267 -10.25 -15.98 8.42
CA ALA A 267 -8.90 -16.50 8.60
C ALA A 267 -8.21 -16.78 7.26
N LEU A 268 -8.92 -17.43 6.34
CA LEU A 268 -8.44 -17.76 5.00
C LEU A 268 -8.13 -16.49 4.18
N LEU A 269 -9.05 -15.52 4.18
CA LEU A 269 -8.87 -14.25 3.47
C LEU A 269 -7.69 -13.44 4.03
N VAL A 270 -7.56 -13.39 5.36
CA VAL A 270 -6.48 -12.68 6.04
C VAL A 270 -5.13 -13.29 5.70
N LEU A 271 -4.97 -14.60 5.92
CA LEU A 271 -3.68 -15.27 5.73
C LEU A 271 -3.24 -15.24 4.26
N LEU A 272 -4.13 -15.62 3.33
CA LEU A 272 -3.79 -15.64 1.90
C LEU A 272 -3.44 -14.24 1.38
N THR A 273 -4.15 -13.19 1.83
CA THR A 273 -3.80 -11.81 1.44
C THR A 273 -2.45 -11.38 2.04
N LEU A 274 -2.18 -11.68 3.31
CA LEU A 274 -0.95 -11.28 4.00
C LEU A 274 0.29 -12.07 3.56
N ASP A 275 0.13 -13.25 2.98
CA ASP A 275 1.25 -14.10 2.56
C ASP A 275 1.52 -14.07 1.05
N THR A 276 0.52 -13.73 0.24
CA THR A 276 0.70 -13.56 -1.22
C THR A 276 0.76 -12.10 -1.65
N GLY A 277 0.15 -11.20 -0.87
CA GLY A 277 -0.08 -9.83 -1.27
C GLY A 277 -1.16 -9.68 -2.35
N LEU A 278 -1.88 -10.73 -2.75
CA LEU A 278 -2.96 -10.66 -3.75
C LEU A 278 -4.02 -9.63 -3.35
N GLU A 279 -4.59 -8.90 -4.32
CA GLU A 279 -5.70 -8.00 -4.03
C GLU A 279 -6.89 -8.79 -3.43
N PRO A 280 -7.48 -8.34 -2.29
CA PRO A 280 -8.61 -9.05 -1.68
C PRO A 280 -9.80 -9.25 -2.63
N GLU A 281 -10.03 -8.31 -3.54
CA GLU A 281 -11.07 -8.43 -4.57
C GLU A 281 -10.79 -9.55 -5.57
N CYS A 282 -9.52 -9.78 -5.94
CA CYS A 282 -9.14 -10.88 -6.81
C CYS A 282 -9.18 -12.22 -6.05
N LEU A 283 -8.74 -12.23 -4.78
CA LEU A 283 -8.79 -13.41 -3.91
C LEU A 283 -10.22 -13.94 -3.77
N LYS A 284 -11.19 -13.05 -3.54
CA LYS A 284 -12.63 -13.38 -3.43
C LYS A 284 -13.24 -14.00 -4.70
N THR A 285 -12.59 -13.84 -5.85
CA THR A 285 -13.08 -14.33 -7.14
C THR A 285 -12.18 -15.41 -7.74
N LEU A 286 -11.30 -16.02 -6.95
CA LEU A 286 -10.53 -17.17 -7.42
C LEU A 286 -11.45 -18.33 -7.74
N THR A 287 -11.06 -19.09 -8.74
CA THR A 287 -11.69 -20.32 -9.23
C THR A 287 -10.80 -21.51 -8.89
N VAL A 288 -11.32 -22.74 -9.02
CA VAL A 288 -10.59 -23.97 -8.71
C VAL A 288 -9.35 -24.22 -9.60
N ASP A 289 -9.32 -23.64 -10.79
CA ASP A 289 -8.22 -23.73 -11.75
C ASP A 289 -7.14 -22.65 -11.53
N CYS A 290 -7.17 -21.94 -10.40
CA CYS A 290 -6.29 -20.79 -10.16
C CYS A 290 -4.80 -21.14 -10.05
N LEU A 291 -4.43 -22.43 -9.89
CA LEU A 291 -3.05 -22.88 -9.75
C LEU A 291 -2.55 -23.59 -11.01
N THR A 292 -1.45 -23.11 -11.59
CA THR A 292 -0.81 -23.69 -12.77
C THR A 292 0.71 -23.80 -12.61
N ASN A 293 1.36 -24.59 -13.48
CA ASN A 293 2.82 -24.61 -13.65
C ASN A 293 3.65 -24.76 -12.34
N PRO A 294 3.45 -25.82 -11.52
CA PRO A 294 4.24 -26.03 -10.32
C PRO A 294 5.73 -26.24 -10.66
N HIS A 295 6.63 -25.58 -9.95
CA HIS A 295 8.07 -25.70 -10.15
C HIS A 295 8.86 -25.32 -8.88
N ALA A 296 9.76 -26.20 -8.44
CA ALA A 296 10.74 -25.99 -7.36
C ALA A 296 10.16 -25.30 -6.10
N GLY A 297 9.12 -25.88 -5.49
CA GLY A 297 8.51 -25.33 -4.27
C GLY A 297 7.72 -24.04 -4.48
N THR A 298 7.37 -23.71 -5.72
CA THR A 298 6.49 -22.58 -6.08
C THR A 298 5.45 -23.00 -7.10
N VAL A 299 4.36 -22.25 -7.18
CA VAL A 299 3.28 -22.44 -8.16
C VAL A 299 2.85 -21.10 -8.73
N GLU A 300 2.36 -21.10 -9.96
CA GLU A 300 1.79 -19.92 -10.57
C GLU A 300 0.31 -19.79 -10.18
N LEU A 301 -0.03 -18.67 -9.56
CA LEU A 301 -1.39 -18.29 -9.20
C LEU A 301 -1.95 -17.35 -10.27
N ARG A 302 -2.96 -17.81 -11.01
CA ARG A 302 -3.69 -17.04 -12.03
C ARG A 302 -4.95 -16.43 -11.43
N TYR A 303 -5.21 -15.16 -11.75
CA TYR A 303 -6.37 -14.44 -11.26
C TYR A 303 -6.84 -13.36 -12.24
N LEU A 304 -8.13 -13.00 -12.16
CA LEU A 304 -8.73 -11.96 -13.00
C LEU A 304 -8.73 -10.61 -12.28
N LYS A 305 -8.03 -9.61 -12.82
CA LYS A 305 -8.03 -8.24 -12.28
C LYS A 305 -9.05 -7.37 -13.02
N ARG A 306 -10.31 -7.46 -12.58
CA ARG A 306 -11.47 -6.74 -13.18
C ARG A 306 -11.31 -5.22 -13.30
N ARG A 307 -10.48 -4.59 -12.45
CA ARG A 307 -10.26 -3.12 -12.43
C ARG A 307 -9.10 -2.64 -13.31
N ALA A 308 -8.32 -3.53 -13.92
CA ALA A 308 -7.26 -3.16 -14.85
C ALA A 308 -7.75 -3.31 -16.29
N ARG A 309 -7.73 -2.21 -17.06
CA ARG A 309 -7.94 -2.14 -18.52
C ARG A 309 -9.01 -3.12 -19.08
N GLY A 310 -10.18 -3.21 -18.44
CA GLY A 310 -11.29 -4.03 -18.95
C GLY A 310 -11.29 -5.52 -18.56
N ALA A 311 -10.54 -5.90 -17.51
CA ALA A 311 -10.41 -7.24 -16.92
C ALA A 311 -9.26 -8.11 -17.48
N GLU A 312 -8.02 -7.72 -17.15
CA GLU A 312 -6.81 -8.50 -17.49
C GLU A 312 -6.66 -9.76 -16.61
N HIS A 313 -6.34 -10.89 -17.24
CA HIS A 313 -5.77 -12.03 -16.53
C HIS A 313 -4.33 -11.71 -16.12
N LYS A 314 -4.02 -11.98 -14.86
CA LYS A 314 -2.68 -11.82 -14.29
C LYS A 314 -2.25 -13.11 -13.64
N SER A 315 -0.93 -13.27 -13.53
CA SER A 315 -0.35 -14.35 -12.76
C SER A 315 0.71 -13.83 -11.79
N MET A 316 0.95 -14.60 -10.73
CA MET A 316 2.05 -14.36 -9.81
C MET A 316 2.57 -15.68 -9.24
N ARG A 317 3.86 -15.73 -8.92
CA ARG A 317 4.48 -16.88 -8.25
C ARG A 317 4.24 -16.81 -6.75
N VAL A 318 3.80 -17.93 -6.16
CA VAL A 318 3.64 -18.08 -4.71
C VAL A 318 4.37 -19.34 -4.24
N ARG A 319 4.74 -19.37 -2.95
CA ARG A 319 5.32 -20.57 -2.32
C ARG A 319 4.29 -21.71 -2.35
N ASP A 320 4.74 -22.91 -2.68
CA ASP A 320 3.95 -24.13 -2.78
C ASP A 320 4.60 -25.27 -1.97
N GLY A 321 3.85 -26.32 -1.68
CA GLY A 321 4.28 -27.45 -0.85
C GLY A 321 3.24 -27.78 0.22
N GLY A 322 3.65 -27.83 1.49
CA GLY A 322 2.75 -28.14 2.60
C GLY A 322 1.62 -27.13 2.80
N SER A 323 0.62 -27.49 3.60
CA SER A 323 -0.58 -26.68 3.90
C SER A 323 -0.28 -25.32 4.55
N GLY A 324 0.92 -25.12 5.10
CA GLY A 324 1.41 -23.83 5.61
C GLY A 324 1.90 -22.86 4.53
N THR A 325 1.93 -23.27 3.26
CA THR A 325 2.25 -22.40 2.12
C THR A 325 0.98 -21.91 1.43
N PRO A 326 0.98 -20.74 0.76
CA PRO A 326 -0.21 -20.27 0.05
C PRO A 326 -0.70 -21.24 -1.03
N GLY A 327 0.21 -21.83 -1.82
CA GLY A 327 -0.13 -22.83 -2.83
C GLY A 327 -0.74 -24.09 -2.23
N GLY A 328 -0.11 -24.63 -1.18
CA GLY A 328 -0.63 -25.82 -0.47
C GLY A 328 -1.97 -25.57 0.21
N LEU A 329 -2.18 -24.39 0.81
CA LEU A 329 -3.47 -24.00 1.39
C LEU A 329 -4.56 -23.89 0.32
N MET A 330 -4.26 -23.30 -0.84
CA MET A 330 -5.21 -23.23 -1.96
C MET A 330 -5.59 -24.61 -2.50
N ARG A 331 -4.64 -25.55 -2.64
CA ARG A 331 -4.94 -26.95 -2.99
C ARG A 331 -5.86 -27.59 -1.96
N ARG A 332 -5.54 -27.42 -0.68
CA ARG A 332 -6.39 -27.95 0.39
C ARG A 332 -7.79 -27.35 0.36
N LEU A 333 -7.92 -26.06 0.03
CA LEU A 333 -9.22 -25.42 -0.16
C LEU A 333 -9.99 -26.03 -1.33
N ILE A 334 -9.33 -26.29 -2.46
CA ILE A 334 -9.94 -26.99 -3.61
C ILE A 334 -10.49 -28.35 -3.17
N ASP A 335 -9.70 -29.13 -2.43
CA ASP A 335 -10.08 -30.45 -1.93
C ASP A 335 -11.29 -30.38 -0.99
N VAL A 336 -11.25 -29.54 0.05
CA VAL A 336 -12.33 -29.49 1.06
C VAL A 336 -13.63 -28.90 0.53
N THR A 337 -13.57 -28.17 -0.59
CA THR A 337 -14.75 -27.62 -1.25
C THR A 337 -15.31 -28.56 -2.33
N ALA A 338 -14.63 -29.68 -2.63
CA ALA A 338 -15.09 -30.65 -3.63
C ALA A 338 -16.47 -31.22 -3.29
N VAL A 339 -16.69 -31.64 -2.03
CA VAL A 339 -17.99 -32.16 -1.57
C VAL A 339 -19.10 -31.13 -1.72
N ALA A 340 -18.83 -29.85 -1.40
CA ALA A 340 -19.81 -28.80 -1.58
C ALA A 340 -20.18 -28.58 -3.06
N ARG A 341 -19.25 -28.82 -4.00
CA ARG A 341 -19.49 -28.69 -5.46
C ARG A 341 -20.36 -29.79 -6.04
N GLU A 342 -20.43 -30.95 -5.40
CA GLU A 342 -21.36 -32.01 -5.79
C GLU A 342 -22.82 -31.57 -5.62
N HIS A 343 -23.09 -30.65 -4.68
CA HIS A 343 -24.42 -30.13 -4.39
C HIS A 343 -24.68 -28.73 -4.98
N LEU A 344 -23.63 -27.93 -5.19
CA LEU A 344 -23.72 -26.59 -5.77
C LEU A 344 -22.66 -26.45 -6.87
N THR A 345 -23.06 -26.69 -8.12
CA THR A 345 -22.16 -26.62 -9.28
C THR A 345 -21.72 -25.17 -9.55
N ASP A 346 -20.50 -24.83 -9.14
CA ASP A 346 -19.86 -23.54 -9.33
C ASP A 346 -18.34 -23.71 -9.38
N ASP A 347 -17.65 -22.88 -10.17
CA ASP A 347 -16.19 -22.95 -10.36
C ASP A 347 -15.41 -22.15 -9.30
N CYS A 348 -16.10 -21.40 -8.44
CA CYS A 348 -15.49 -20.60 -7.41
C CYS A 348 -14.67 -21.47 -6.42
N LEU A 349 -13.55 -20.92 -5.97
CA LEU A 349 -12.77 -21.49 -4.88
C LEU A 349 -13.55 -21.48 -3.55
N TRP A 350 -14.49 -20.55 -3.40
CA TRP A 350 -15.21 -20.29 -2.15
C TRP A 350 -16.61 -20.91 -2.18
N LEU A 351 -16.72 -22.13 -1.66
CA LEU A 351 -18.01 -22.75 -1.33
C LEU A 351 -18.07 -23.02 0.17
N TYR A 352 -19.14 -22.57 0.82
CA TYR A 352 -19.32 -22.71 2.26
C TYR A 352 -20.80 -22.81 2.62
N HIS A 353 -21.07 -23.42 3.77
CA HIS A 353 -22.37 -23.40 4.42
C HIS A 353 -22.55 -22.09 5.20
N ASN A 354 -23.72 -21.49 5.05
CA ASN A 354 -24.22 -20.39 5.86
C ASN A 354 -25.71 -20.64 6.17
N VAL A 355 -26.31 -19.82 7.03
CA VAL A 355 -27.74 -19.89 7.35
C VAL A 355 -28.57 -20.07 6.08
N GLY A 356 -29.32 -21.17 6.03
CA GLY A 356 -30.19 -21.52 4.89
C GLY A 356 -29.48 -22.17 3.71
N GLY A 357 -28.27 -22.73 3.86
CA GLY A 357 -27.65 -23.66 2.91
C GLY A 357 -26.32 -23.21 2.32
N LEU A 358 -25.88 -23.94 1.29
CA LEU A 358 -24.61 -23.68 0.60
C LEU A 358 -24.63 -22.35 -0.17
N ARG A 359 -23.46 -21.71 -0.23
CA ARG A 359 -23.21 -20.44 -0.92
C ARG A 359 -21.94 -20.56 -1.75
N ALA A 360 -21.98 -20.02 -2.96
CA ALA A 360 -20.82 -19.83 -3.83
C ALA A 360 -20.40 -18.35 -3.82
N GLY A 361 -19.10 -18.11 -3.75
CA GLY A 361 -18.52 -16.77 -3.71
C GLY A 361 -18.70 -16.04 -2.38
N ILE A 362 -17.88 -15.01 -2.17
CA ILE A 362 -17.87 -14.26 -0.90
C ILE A 362 -18.74 -13.01 -1.02
N VAL A 363 -19.84 -13.00 -0.28
CA VAL A 363 -20.77 -11.86 -0.17
C VAL A 363 -20.55 -11.17 1.18
N ASP A 364 -20.33 -9.85 1.12
CA ASP A 364 -20.03 -8.91 2.24
C ASP A 364 -19.52 -9.55 3.57
N PRO A 365 -18.21 -9.81 3.69
CA PRO A 365 -17.64 -10.48 4.87
C PRO A 365 -17.49 -9.56 6.09
N LYS A 366 -18.02 -8.33 6.09
CA LYS A 366 -17.77 -7.34 7.14
C LYS A 366 -18.16 -7.83 8.53
N PHE A 367 -19.33 -8.48 8.64
CA PHE A 367 -19.80 -9.00 9.93
C PHE A 367 -18.87 -10.10 10.45
N GLN A 368 -18.52 -11.05 9.58
CA GLN A 368 -17.64 -12.17 9.92
C GLN A 368 -16.24 -11.69 10.28
N LEU A 369 -15.69 -10.70 9.56
CA LEU A 369 -14.38 -10.10 9.87
C LEU A 369 -14.36 -9.41 11.23
N ALA A 370 -15.40 -8.63 11.54
CA ALA A 370 -15.51 -7.93 12.81
C ALA A 370 -15.69 -8.91 13.99
N ALA A 371 -16.54 -9.93 13.81
CA ALA A 371 -16.73 -10.98 14.81
C ALA A 371 -15.44 -11.79 15.04
N TRP A 372 -14.73 -12.13 13.97
CA TRP A 372 -13.48 -12.88 14.02
C TRP A 372 -12.36 -12.12 14.74
N ALA A 373 -12.14 -10.85 14.40
CA ALA A 373 -11.14 -10.01 15.06
C ALA A 373 -11.43 -9.84 16.56
N ARG A 374 -12.71 -9.70 16.92
CA ARG A 374 -13.15 -9.61 18.33
C ARG A 374 -12.95 -10.92 19.09
N ARG A 375 -13.28 -12.06 18.49
CA ARG A 375 -13.10 -13.39 19.10
C ARG A 375 -11.65 -13.66 19.50
N HIS A 376 -10.71 -13.20 18.67
CA HIS A 376 -9.27 -13.34 18.91
C HIS A 376 -8.67 -12.20 19.74
N GLY A 377 -9.47 -11.26 20.23
CA GLY A 377 -8.98 -10.14 21.03
C GLY A 377 -7.97 -9.26 20.30
N ILE A 378 -8.04 -9.18 18.97
CA ILE A 378 -7.05 -8.45 18.18
C ILE A 378 -7.27 -6.94 18.39
N ALA A 379 -6.25 -6.28 18.95
CA ALA A 379 -6.24 -4.84 19.16
C ALA A 379 -5.42 -4.12 18.07
N GLY A 380 -5.77 -2.87 17.80
CA GLY A 380 -4.94 -1.95 17.03
C GLY A 380 -3.77 -1.41 17.86
N ASP A 381 -2.94 -0.58 17.22
CA ASP A 381 -1.80 0.06 17.88
C ASP A 381 -2.23 1.06 18.99
N ASP A 382 -3.49 1.47 18.99
CA ASP A 382 -4.12 2.30 20.01
C ASP A 382 -4.74 1.50 21.17
N GLY A 383 -4.53 0.18 21.20
CA GLY A 383 -5.09 -0.73 22.19
C GLY A 383 -6.59 -1.00 22.04
N LYS A 384 -7.27 -0.40 21.06
CA LYS A 384 -8.71 -0.59 20.83
C LYS A 384 -8.98 -1.84 19.98
N PRO A 385 -10.17 -2.46 20.08
CA PRO A 385 -10.54 -3.58 19.22
C PRO A 385 -10.37 -3.24 17.73
N LEU A 386 -9.66 -4.12 17.00
CA LEU A 386 -9.28 -3.86 15.62
C LEU A 386 -10.50 -3.83 14.70
N HIS A 387 -10.72 -2.69 14.02
CA HIS A 387 -11.61 -2.65 12.87
C HIS A 387 -10.92 -3.22 11.62
N LEU A 388 -11.05 -4.53 11.43
CA LEU A 388 -10.38 -5.27 10.36
C LEU A 388 -10.93 -4.93 8.97
N LEU A 389 -10.15 -4.19 8.21
CA LEU A 389 -10.37 -3.88 6.79
C LEU A 389 -9.47 -4.73 5.88
N LEU A 390 -10.06 -5.58 5.02
CA LEU A 390 -9.30 -6.35 4.02
C LEU A 390 -8.46 -5.45 3.10
N SER A 391 -8.96 -4.25 2.79
CA SER A 391 -8.28 -3.27 1.94
C SER A 391 -6.92 -2.80 2.48
N ARG A 392 -6.65 -2.97 3.79
CA ARG A 392 -5.36 -2.66 4.42
C ARG A 392 -4.38 -3.83 4.37
N LEU A 393 -4.83 -5.07 4.18
CA LEU A 393 -3.98 -6.27 4.25
C LEU A 393 -2.93 -6.31 3.13
N ARG A 394 -3.31 -6.06 1.87
CA ARG A 394 -2.32 -5.99 0.76
C ARG A 394 -1.29 -4.89 0.99
N LYS A 395 -1.72 -3.74 1.53
CA LYS A 395 -0.80 -2.65 1.88
C LYS A 395 0.14 -3.06 2.99
N THR A 396 -0.36 -3.79 3.98
CA THR A 396 0.44 -4.38 5.06
C THR A 396 1.49 -5.33 4.51
N HIS A 397 1.13 -6.26 3.62
CA HIS A 397 2.10 -7.13 2.95
C HIS A 397 3.19 -6.29 2.24
N LYS A 398 2.79 -5.28 1.44
CA LYS A 398 3.74 -4.45 0.71
C LYS A 398 4.63 -3.63 1.65
N ALA A 399 4.09 -3.01 2.70
CA ALA A 399 4.87 -2.27 3.69
C ALA A 399 5.90 -3.17 4.39
N LEU A 400 5.50 -4.37 4.84
CA LEU A 400 6.43 -5.34 5.43
C LEU A 400 7.51 -5.79 4.44
N TRP A 401 7.16 -5.97 3.17
CA TRP A 401 8.13 -6.27 2.13
C TRP A 401 9.10 -5.11 1.89
N TYR A 402 8.61 -3.87 1.88
CA TYR A 402 9.43 -2.66 1.73
C TYR A 402 10.47 -2.55 2.85
N THR A 403 10.04 -2.71 4.10
CA THR A 403 10.92 -2.74 5.27
C THR A 403 11.95 -3.86 5.16
N LYS A 404 11.53 -5.07 4.76
CA LYS A 404 12.46 -6.20 4.55
C LYS A 404 13.49 -5.95 3.46
N THR A 405 13.16 -5.13 2.47
CA THR A 405 14.08 -4.71 1.40
C THR A 405 14.82 -3.42 1.71
N GLU A 406 14.76 -2.91 2.95
CA GLU A 406 15.43 -1.67 3.38
C GLU A 406 15.13 -0.46 2.47
N GLY A 407 13.91 -0.42 1.92
CA GLY A 407 13.50 0.65 1.01
C GLY A 407 14.06 0.57 -0.42
N HIS A 408 14.76 -0.51 -0.80
CA HIS A 408 15.29 -0.67 -2.16
C HIS A 408 14.19 -0.80 -3.22
N MET A 409 13.88 0.31 -3.89
CA MET A 409 12.78 0.43 -4.86
C MET A 409 12.81 -0.60 -6.00
N ALA A 410 14.00 -0.99 -6.49
CA ALA A 410 14.13 -2.01 -7.53
C ALA A 410 13.67 -3.40 -7.07
N ARG A 411 13.92 -3.75 -5.81
CA ARG A 411 13.48 -5.01 -5.19
C ARG A 411 12.02 -4.95 -4.71
N PHE A 412 11.53 -3.75 -4.43
CA PHE A 412 10.19 -3.51 -3.93
C PHE A 412 9.11 -3.44 -5.02
N ALA A 413 9.40 -2.81 -6.17
CA ALA A 413 8.44 -2.48 -7.21
C ALA A 413 7.89 -3.70 -8.00
N VAL A 414 8.02 -4.92 -7.49
CA VAL A 414 7.50 -6.13 -8.13
C VAL A 414 5.99 -6.04 -8.32
N GLY A 415 5.57 -6.07 -9.59
CA GLY A 415 4.17 -6.03 -10.03
C GLY A 415 3.57 -4.64 -10.27
N HIS A 416 4.36 -3.56 -10.17
CA HIS A 416 3.93 -2.19 -10.51
C HIS A 416 5.09 -1.39 -11.13
N THR A 417 4.82 -0.23 -11.73
CA THR A 417 5.91 0.71 -12.05
C THR A 417 6.51 1.29 -10.77
N ARG A 418 7.72 1.83 -10.86
CA ARG A 418 8.38 2.48 -9.71
C ARG A 418 7.54 3.63 -9.15
N GLU A 419 6.90 4.42 -10.01
CA GLU A 419 6.02 5.52 -9.55
C GLU A 419 4.80 5.00 -8.79
N VAL A 420 4.15 3.94 -9.28
CA VAL A 420 2.97 3.36 -8.62
C VAL A 420 3.37 2.72 -7.29
N ALA A 421 4.52 2.04 -7.25
CA ALA A 421 5.05 1.46 -6.02
C ALA A 421 5.34 2.55 -4.98
N ALA A 422 6.06 3.61 -5.38
CA ALA A 422 6.38 4.73 -4.51
C ALA A 422 5.11 5.40 -3.95
N ARG A 423 4.19 5.78 -4.84
CA ARG A 423 3.01 6.57 -4.50
C ARG A 423 1.98 5.83 -3.64
N HIS A 424 1.83 4.52 -3.84
CA HIS A 424 0.71 3.78 -3.22
C HIS A 424 1.14 2.85 -2.09
N TYR A 425 2.43 2.56 -1.98
CA TYR A 425 2.93 1.54 -1.06
C TYR A 425 4.24 1.89 -0.33
N ALA A 426 5.04 2.86 -0.81
CA ALA A 426 6.18 3.38 -0.06
C ALA A 426 5.78 4.63 0.75
N ASP A 427 4.98 5.53 0.19
CA ASP A 427 4.45 6.72 0.87
C ASP A 427 3.25 6.36 1.77
N LEU A 428 3.53 5.61 2.83
CA LEU A 428 2.57 5.24 3.88
C LEU A 428 3.02 5.86 5.22
N PRO A 429 2.08 6.37 6.05
CA PRO A 429 2.42 6.92 7.35
C PRO A 429 3.24 5.95 8.23
N SER A 430 2.93 4.65 8.21
CA SER A 430 3.68 3.64 8.96
C SER A 430 5.16 3.50 8.56
N LEU A 431 5.55 3.97 7.38
CA LEU A 431 6.93 3.89 6.85
C LEU A 431 7.72 5.19 7.05
N ARG A 432 7.07 6.24 7.56
CA ARG A 432 7.70 7.55 7.79
C ARG A 432 8.97 7.47 8.66
N PRO A 433 9.02 6.70 9.76
CA PRO A 433 10.26 6.57 10.55
C PRO A 433 11.44 6.01 9.75
N LEU A 434 11.19 5.09 8.81
CA LEU A 434 12.22 4.53 7.94
C LEU A 434 12.77 5.61 6.98
N HIS A 435 11.89 6.42 6.41
CA HIS A 435 12.32 7.53 5.54
C HIS A 435 13.08 8.62 6.30
N GLU A 436 12.61 8.97 7.50
CA GLU A 436 13.28 9.95 8.36
C GLU A 436 14.67 9.45 8.80
N ALA A 437 14.79 8.16 9.15
CA ALA A 437 16.06 7.53 9.44
C ALA A 437 17.00 7.59 8.23
N ALA A 438 16.53 7.24 7.03
CA ALA A 438 17.34 7.29 5.81
C ALA A 438 17.83 8.71 5.48
N VAL A 439 16.98 9.73 5.68
CA VAL A 439 17.37 11.14 5.51
C VAL A 439 18.41 11.54 6.56
N ALA A 440 18.21 11.16 7.82
CA ALA A 440 19.16 11.44 8.89
C ALA A 440 20.51 10.74 8.67
N ASP A 441 20.51 9.49 8.19
CA ASP A 441 21.71 8.75 7.80
C ASP A 441 22.44 9.41 6.64
N ALA A 442 21.70 9.86 5.61
CA ALA A 442 22.28 10.59 4.49
C ALA A 442 22.94 11.90 4.94
N PHE A 443 22.31 12.66 5.84
CA PHE A 443 22.91 13.87 6.42
C PHE A 443 24.14 13.54 7.28
N ARG A 444 24.10 12.49 8.10
CA ARG A 444 25.27 12.04 8.87
C ARG A 444 26.43 11.65 7.96
N ALA A 445 26.18 10.90 6.90
CA ALA A 445 27.18 10.49 5.93
C ALA A 445 27.76 11.68 5.16
N ALA A 446 26.92 12.62 4.72
CA ALA A 446 27.36 13.83 4.04
C ALA A 446 28.22 14.72 4.95
N VAL A 447 27.84 14.86 6.23
CA VAL A 447 28.67 15.56 7.21
C VAL A 447 30.00 14.84 7.38
N ALA A 448 30.00 13.54 7.67
CA ALA A 448 31.23 12.76 7.84
C ALA A 448 32.17 12.84 6.62
N ALA A 449 31.64 12.85 5.40
CA ALA A 449 32.43 12.99 4.18
C ALA A 449 33.01 14.40 3.95
N ALA A 450 32.46 15.42 4.61
CA ALA A 450 32.95 16.80 4.51
C ALA A 450 33.87 17.20 5.68
N MET A 451 34.17 16.27 6.59
CA MET A 451 34.89 16.52 7.83
C MET A 451 36.40 16.38 7.69
N PRO A 452 37.20 17.20 8.39
CA PRO A 452 38.62 16.91 8.57
C PRO A 452 38.82 15.56 9.29
N THR A 453 39.89 14.86 8.94
CA THR A 453 40.32 13.65 9.65
C THR A 453 41.11 14.06 10.88
N VAL A 454 40.72 13.59 12.08
CA VAL A 454 41.44 13.85 13.33
C VAL A 454 42.20 12.60 13.74
N LEU A 455 43.53 12.71 13.86
CA LEU A 455 44.43 11.60 14.16
C LEU A 455 45.07 11.80 15.54
N PRO A 456 44.69 11.02 16.57
CA PRO A 456 45.43 11.00 17.83
C PRO A 456 46.78 10.29 17.66
N PRO A 457 47.75 10.48 18.58
CA PRO A 457 49.11 9.92 18.44
C PRO A 457 49.18 8.42 18.17
N THR A 458 48.25 7.63 18.74
CA THR A 458 48.17 6.18 18.48
C THR A 458 47.76 5.87 17.04
N ALA A 459 46.84 6.64 16.47
CA ALA A 459 46.43 6.51 15.08
C ALA A 459 47.52 7.02 14.12
N GLU A 460 48.25 8.07 14.49
CA GLU A 460 49.42 8.53 13.74
C GLU A 460 50.48 7.42 13.64
N GLN A 461 50.79 6.74 14.75
CA GLN A 461 51.75 5.64 14.77
C GLN A 461 51.27 4.44 13.93
N ALA A 462 50.02 4.02 14.11
CA ALA A 462 49.43 2.93 13.31
C ALA A 462 49.47 3.24 11.81
N LEU A 463 49.25 4.51 11.45
CA LEU A 463 49.28 4.95 10.07
C LEU A 463 50.70 4.96 9.47
N ARG A 464 51.73 5.25 10.28
CA ARG A 464 53.13 5.11 9.86
C ARG A 464 53.50 3.65 9.59
N GLU A 465 52.96 2.73 10.38
CA GLU A 465 53.20 1.29 10.25
C GLU A 465 52.45 0.66 9.07
N ALA A 466 51.28 1.19 8.71
CA ALA A 466 50.45 0.70 7.62
C ALA A 466 49.81 1.85 6.79
N PRO A 467 50.60 2.56 5.95
CA PRO A 467 50.13 3.71 5.16
C PRO A 467 48.99 3.38 4.18
N GLU A 468 48.86 2.12 3.77
CA GLU A 468 47.81 1.66 2.85
C GLU A 468 46.39 1.71 3.44
N GLN A 469 46.25 1.81 4.77
CA GLN A 469 44.95 1.80 5.45
C GLN A 469 44.11 3.07 5.21
N VAL A 470 44.70 4.14 4.66
CA VAL A 470 44.01 5.42 4.40
C VAL A 470 43.87 5.75 2.91
N ALA A 471 43.94 4.76 2.02
CA ALA A 471 43.83 4.95 0.57
C ALA A 471 42.55 5.70 0.11
N SER A 472 41.53 5.76 0.96
CA SER A 472 40.29 6.52 0.73
C SER A 472 40.37 8.01 1.11
N LEU A 473 41.35 8.41 1.92
CA LEU A 473 41.56 9.77 2.41
C LEU A 473 42.74 10.47 1.73
N MET A 474 43.84 9.74 1.50
CA MET A 474 45.05 10.25 0.85
C MET A 474 45.87 9.10 0.24
N SER A 475 46.80 9.41 -0.67
CA SER A 475 47.74 8.38 -1.16
C SER A 475 48.72 7.97 -0.06
N ALA A 476 49.20 6.72 -0.11
CA ALA A 476 50.20 6.23 0.84
C ALA A 476 51.46 7.12 0.86
N ASP A 477 51.86 7.65 -0.30
CA ASP A 477 52.99 8.57 -0.45
C ASP A 477 52.79 9.92 0.26
N THR A 478 51.53 10.31 0.54
CA THR A 478 51.20 11.58 1.21
C THR A 478 51.25 11.46 2.75
N VAL A 479 51.22 10.23 3.29
CA VAL A 479 51.17 9.97 4.74
C VAL A 479 52.40 10.54 5.45
N GLY A 480 53.61 10.23 4.98
CA GLY A 480 54.86 10.76 5.56
C GLY A 480 54.89 12.29 5.61
N PRO A 481 54.76 12.98 4.46
CA PRO A 481 54.72 14.44 4.40
C PRO A 481 53.65 15.10 5.28
N VAL A 482 52.48 14.47 5.44
CA VAL A 482 51.41 14.95 6.33
C VAL A 482 51.78 14.79 7.80
N LEU A 483 52.34 13.66 8.20
CA LEU A 483 52.67 13.38 9.60
C LEU A 483 53.97 14.06 10.06
N ASP A 484 54.91 14.31 9.14
CA ASP A 484 56.19 14.96 9.42
C ASP A 484 56.09 16.50 9.40
N GLY A 485 54.97 17.03 8.89
CA GLY A 485 54.63 18.45 8.91
C GLY A 485 55.05 19.22 7.65
N GLU A 486 55.44 18.53 6.58
CA GLU A 486 55.78 19.16 5.29
C GLU A 486 54.54 19.75 4.60
N GLN A 487 53.36 19.19 4.88
CA GLN A 487 52.07 19.63 4.35
C GLN A 487 51.28 20.48 5.35
N ASP A 488 51.93 21.02 6.39
CA ASP A 488 51.26 21.81 7.41
C ASP A 488 50.74 23.14 6.83
N VAL A 489 49.44 23.35 7.01
CA VAL A 489 48.80 24.66 6.96
C VAL A 489 48.51 25.12 8.39
N TRP A 490 47.90 26.28 8.61
CA TRP A 490 47.81 26.85 9.96
C TRP A 490 47.16 25.90 10.99
N LEU A 491 45.93 25.44 10.75
CA LEU A 491 45.15 24.64 11.72
C LEU A 491 45.14 23.12 11.43
N ALA A 492 45.78 22.66 10.36
CA ALA A 492 45.76 21.27 9.92
C ALA A 492 46.99 20.97 9.05
N ALA A 493 47.21 19.70 8.70
CA ALA A 493 47.99 19.30 7.53
C ALA A 493 47.05 19.09 6.34
N CYS A 494 47.50 19.39 5.11
CA CYS A 494 46.69 19.31 3.90
C CYS A 494 47.09 18.10 3.04
N ALA A 495 46.21 17.11 2.95
CA ALA A 495 46.44 15.90 2.14
C ALA A 495 46.12 16.08 0.63
N GLY A 496 45.62 17.25 0.21
CA GLY A 496 45.12 17.45 -1.15
C GLY A 496 44.99 18.91 -1.56
N PHE A 497 46.11 19.62 -1.70
CA PHE A 497 46.10 21.06 -2.00
C PHE A 497 45.50 21.40 -3.37
N HIS A 498 45.78 20.58 -4.39
CA HIS A 498 45.26 20.72 -5.76
C HIS A 498 43.95 19.94 -6.02
N SER A 499 43.43 19.28 -4.99
CA SER A 499 42.18 18.50 -5.00
C SER A 499 41.17 19.05 -3.99
N SER A 500 41.24 20.35 -3.70
CA SER A 500 40.33 21.01 -2.76
C SER A 500 38.89 20.97 -3.27
N PRO A 501 37.89 20.64 -2.42
CA PRO A 501 36.48 20.69 -2.82
C PRO A 501 35.94 22.12 -3.01
N PHE A 502 36.78 23.14 -2.76
CA PHE A 502 36.44 24.54 -2.84
C PHE A 502 37.10 25.26 -4.03
N ALA A 503 37.78 24.51 -4.90
CA ALA A 503 38.41 25.02 -6.11
C ALA A 503 38.12 24.08 -7.29
N GLU A 504 38.33 24.56 -8.52
CA GLU A 504 38.23 23.71 -9.71
C GLU A 504 39.25 22.56 -9.63
N PRO A 505 38.93 21.35 -10.11
CA PRO A 505 39.84 20.21 -10.08
C PRO A 505 41.23 20.54 -10.67
N GLY A 506 42.29 20.30 -9.90
CA GLY A 506 43.68 20.58 -10.28
C GLY A 506 44.17 21.99 -9.90
N SER A 507 43.27 22.90 -9.53
CA SER A 507 43.64 24.25 -9.08
C SER A 507 44.07 24.25 -7.62
N PRO A 508 45.00 25.14 -7.21
CA PRO A 508 45.38 25.29 -5.81
C PRO A 508 44.19 25.75 -4.96
N CYS A 509 44.16 25.32 -3.70
CA CYS A 509 43.12 25.72 -2.76
C CYS A 509 43.10 27.24 -2.52
N ALA A 510 41.92 27.85 -2.61
CA ALA A 510 41.72 29.28 -2.35
C ALA A 510 40.98 29.57 -1.03
N GLN A 511 40.77 28.55 -0.17
CA GLN A 511 40.05 28.76 1.09
C GLN A 511 40.84 29.62 2.08
N PRO A 512 40.16 30.53 2.80
CA PRO A 512 40.78 31.34 3.85
C PRO A 512 41.23 30.52 5.06
N PHE A 513 42.02 31.18 5.90
CA PHE A 513 42.90 30.64 6.94
C PHE A 513 42.37 29.47 7.81
N TRP A 514 41.10 29.47 8.25
CA TRP A 514 40.53 28.39 9.09
C TRP A 514 39.52 27.47 8.36
N GLY A 515 39.34 27.63 7.05
CA GLY A 515 38.45 26.78 6.25
C GLY A 515 38.83 25.29 6.31
N CYS A 516 40.08 24.98 6.67
CA CYS A 516 40.55 23.61 6.89
C CYS A 516 39.75 22.84 7.95
N LEU A 517 39.14 23.52 8.92
CA LEU A 517 38.28 22.88 9.93
C LEU A 517 36.96 22.32 9.35
N ASP A 518 36.65 22.66 8.09
CA ASP A 518 35.49 22.20 7.34
C ASP A 518 35.90 21.54 6.01
N CYS A 519 37.14 21.05 5.90
CA CYS A 519 37.69 20.48 4.67
C CYS A 519 37.99 18.98 4.82
N PRO A 520 37.52 18.11 3.90
CA PRO A 520 37.85 16.69 3.92
C PRO A 520 39.33 16.38 3.68
N ASN A 521 40.06 17.27 3.00
CA ASN A 521 41.51 17.10 2.78
C ASN A 521 42.36 17.47 4.01
N ALA A 522 41.75 18.03 5.06
CA ALA A 522 42.48 18.46 6.24
C ALA A 522 42.65 17.30 7.23
N VAL A 523 43.87 17.17 7.74
CA VAL A 523 44.29 16.16 8.70
C VAL A 523 44.79 16.88 9.95
N ILE A 524 44.15 16.62 11.09
CA ILE A 524 44.47 17.25 12.36
C ILE A 524 45.21 16.25 13.23
N THR A 525 46.52 16.41 13.33
CA THR A 525 47.42 15.62 14.18
C THR A 525 47.66 16.32 15.52
N ALA A 526 48.31 15.63 16.47
CA ALA A 526 48.67 16.21 17.76
C ALA A 526 49.56 17.47 17.61
N ARG A 527 50.41 17.53 16.58
CA ARG A 527 51.24 18.70 16.23
C ARG A 527 50.44 19.97 16.00
N LYS A 528 49.20 19.88 15.51
CA LYS A 528 48.37 21.05 15.17
C LYS A 528 47.57 21.58 16.36
N LEU A 529 47.52 20.82 17.46
CA LEU A 529 46.75 21.21 18.65
C LEU A 529 47.15 22.54 19.28
N PRO A 530 48.45 22.91 19.39
CA PRO A 530 48.82 24.21 19.95
C PRO A 530 48.17 25.37 19.18
N ALA A 531 48.22 25.35 17.84
CA ALA A 531 47.62 26.37 16.98
C ALA A 531 46.09 26.38 17.09
N ILE A 532 45.45 25.20 17.14
CA ILE A 532 44.01 25.06 17.33
C ILE A 532 43.56 25.61 18.68
N LEU A 533 44.31 25.35 19.75
CA LEU A 533 44.01 25.86 21.09
C LEU A 533 44.22 27.38 21.18
N ALA A 534 45.28 27.91 20.56
CA ALA A 534 45.49 29.36 20.47
C ALA A 534 44.34 30.04 19.74
N PHE A 535 43.87 29.44 18.63
CA PHE A 535 42.74 29.95 17.89
C PHE A 535 41.41 29.81 18.67
N LEU A 536 41.21 28.72 19.40
CA LEU A 536 40.05 28.56 20.28
C LEU A 536 40.02 29.64 21.37
N ALA A 537 41.16 29.93 22.00
CA ALA A 537 41.25 30.98 23.00
C ALA A 537 40.86 32.36 22.43
N PHE A 538 41.35 32.68 21.22
CA PHE A 538 40.93 33.88 20.50
C PHE A 538 39.41 33.88 20.24
N VAL A 539 38.87 32.78 19.73
CA VAL A 539 37.43 32.63 19.45
C VAL A 539 36.60 32.83 20.72
N GLU A 540 37.03 32.30 21.86
CA GLU A 540 36.36 32.46 23.14
C GLU A 540 36.44 33.90 23.68
N GLU A 541 37.59 34.56 23.53
CA GLU A 541 37.77 35.97 23.89
C GLU A 541 36.78 36.87 23.13
N GLN A 542 36.52 36.59 21.85
CA GLN A 542 35.56 37.34 21.05
C GLN A 542 34.11 37.29 21.59
N ARG A 543 33.76 36.35 22.47
CA ARG A 543 32.44 36.34 23.13
C ARG A 543 32.22 37.55 24.03
N CYS A 544 33.30 38.14 24.55
CA CYS A 544 33.20 39.29 25.45
C CYS A 544 32.96 40.60 24.69
N SER A 545 33.36 40.65 23.42
CA SER A 545 33.33 41.85 22.57
C SER A 545 32.20 41.84 21.54
N LEU A 546 31.69 40.68 21.13
CA LEU A 546 30.63 40.56 20.13
C LEU A 546 29.27 40.24 20.73
N PRO A 547 28.16 40.75 20.15
CA PRO A 547 26.82 40.24 20.43
C PRO A 547 26.75 38.72 20.18
N ALA A 548 25.95 38.01 20.99
CA ALA A 548 25.86 36.56 20.92
C ALA A 548 25.47 36.02 19.53
N SER A 549 24.59 36.73 18.81
CA SER A 549 24.20 36.40 17.43
C SER A 549 25.38 36.48 16.46
N ASP A 550 26.20 37.51 16.60
CA ASP A 550 27.27 37.83 15.67
C ASP A 550 28.47 36.91 15.92
N TRP A 551 28.75 36.62 17.20
CA TRP A 551 29.69 35.59 17.58
C TRP A 551 29.28 34.21 17.04
N ALA A 552 28.01 33.83 17.20
CA ALA A 552 27.51 32.56 16.70
C ALA A 552 27.61 32.45 15.18
N ALA A 553 27.30 33.53 14.45
CA ALA A 553 27.41 33.60 13.00
C ALA A 553 28.87 33.52 12.51
N LYS A 554 29.80 34.23 13.16
CA LYS A 554 31.22 34.27 12.77
C LYS A 554 32.00 33.02 13.22
N PHE A 555 31.84 32.61 14.48
CA PHE A 555 32.72 31.63 15.12
C PHE A 555 32.01 30.38 15.64
N GLY A 556 30.67 30.35 15.70
CA GLY A 556 29.92 29.25 16.29
C GLY A 556 30.27 27.89 15.69
N ARG A 557 30.34 27.80 14.35
CA ARG A 557 30.68 26.55 13.64
C ARG A 557 32.08 26.04 13.98
N VAL A 558 33.07 26.92 13.93
CA VAL A 558 34.48 26.63 14.24
C VAL A 558 34.65 26.22 15.70
N HIS A 559 34.04 26.96 16.62
CA HIS A 559 34.07 26.64 18.05
C HIS A 559 33.50 25.24 18.31
N THR A 560 32.33 24.92 17.74
CA THR A 560 31.73 23.57 17.86
C THR A 560 32.65 22.51 17.25
N ARG A 561 33.28 22.78 16.10
CA ARG A 561 34.22 21.84 15.47
C ARG A 561 35.37 21.50 16.41
N ILE A 562 36.00 22.51 16.99
CA ILE A 562 37.14 22.31 17.89
C ILE A 562 36.70 21.60 19.17
N THR A 563 35.68 22.11 19.85
CA THR A 563 35.29 21.65 21.20
C THR A 563 34.57 20.31 21.22
N VAL A 564 33.76 19.99 20.20
CA VAL A 564 32.93 18.78 20.18
C VAL A 564 33.55 17.66 19.37
N GLN A 565 34.43 17.95 18.41
CA GLN A 565 34.89 16.96 17.42
C GLN A 565 36.40 16.81 17.35
N VAL A 566 37.18 17.88 17.53
CA VAL A 566 38.64 17.78 17.50
C VAL A 566 39.19 17.41 18.86
N LEU A 567 38.97 18.24 19.88
CA LEU A 567 39.56 18.06 21.21
C LEU A 567 39.20 16.71 21.86
N PRO A 568 37.94 16.22 21.81
CA PRO A 568 37.58 14.94 22.45
C PRO A 568 38.26 13.70 21.88
N VAL A 569 38.91 13.80 20.71
CA VAL A 569 39.67 12.69 20.11
C VAL A 569 41.03 12.51 20.77
N PHE A 570 41.57 13.55 21.41
CA PHE A 570 42.88 13.53 22.07
C PHE A 570 42.73 13.31 23.58
N SER A 571 43.75 12.68 24.19
CA SER A 571 43.76 12.52 25.64
C SER A 571 44.07 13.83 26.36
N ASP A 572 43.63 13.94 27.62
CA ASP A 572 43.88 15.12 28.45
C ASP A 572 45.37 15.47 28.57
N ALA A 573 46.25 14.45 28.59
CA ALA A 573 47.70 14.65 28.64
C ALA A 573 48.24 15.33 27.38
N VAL A 574 47.75 14.94 26.20
CA VAL A 574 48.13 15.54 24.91
C VAL A 574 47.62 16.98 24.83
N ILE A 575 46.38 17.23 25.27
CA ILE A 575 45.81 18.58 25.33
C ILE A 575 46.60 19.47 26.30
N ALA A 576 46.97 18.96 27.47
CA ALA A 576 47.74 19.71 28.47
C ALA A 576 49.15 20.09 27.97
N GLU A 577 49.81 19.19 27.23
CA GLU A 577 51.09 19.51 26.56
C GLU A 577 50.90 20.57 25.49
N ALA A 578 49.91 20.41 24.61
CA ALA A 578 49.63 21.39 23.56
C ALA A 578 49.31 22.79 24.12
N ARG A 579 48.62 22.87 25.27
CA ARG A 579 48.38 24.14 25.98
C ARG A 579 49.66 24.83 26.46
N ARG A 580 50.69 24.07 26.87
CA ARG A 580 51.99 24.65 27.26
C ARG A 580 52.70 25.31 26.08
N GLN A 581 52.51 24.77 24.88
CA GLN A 581 53.15 25.25 23.65
C GLN A 581 52.38 26.38 22.96
N MET A 582 51.11 26.57 23.32
CA MET A 582 50.19 27.56 22.74
C MET A 582 50.76 28.99 22.68
N GLY A 583 51.53 29.42 23.69
CA GLY A 583 52.09 30.78 23.74
C GLY A 583 53.12 31.10 22.66
N SER A 584 53.63 30.08 21.96
CA SER A 584 54.57 30.23 20.84
C SER A 584 53.88 30.32 19.46
N GLU A 585 52.57 30.10 19.41
CA GLU A 585 51.80 30.04 18.16
C GLU A 585 51.42 31.44 17.66
N ARG A 586 51.46 31.62 16.34
CA ARG A 586 51.03 32.86 15.68
C ARG A 586 49.61 32.68 15.15
N LEU A 587 48.74 33.65 15.43
CA LEU A 587 47.38 33.68 14.89
C LEU A 587 47.38 34.29 13.49
N TYR A 588 47.04 33.49 12.48
CA TYR A 588 46.90 33.92 11.09
C TYR A 588 45.44 34.26 10.80
N LEU A 589 44.97 35.37 11.36
CA LEU A 589 43.59 35.86 11.19
C LEU A 589 43.51 36.85 10.01
N PRO A 590 42.45 36.78 9.18
CA PRO A 590 42.19 37.78 8.17
C PRO A 590 41.77 39.11 8.83
N PRO A 591 41.95 40.26 8.16
CA PRO A 591 41.63 41.58 8.72
C PRO A 591 40.20 41.69 9.25
N GLU A 592 39.25 41.05 8.59
CA GLU A 592 37.82 41.06 8.91
C GLU A 592 37.47 40.34 10.22
N ALA A 593 38.39 39.52 10.75
CA ALA A 593 38.23 38.86 12.05
C ALA A 593 38.86 39.63 13.22
N ARG A 594 39.58 40.74 12.94
CA ARG A 594 40.14 41.62 13.98
C ARG A 594 39.22 42.79 14.34
N ALA A 595 38.06 42.88 13.68
CA ALA A 595 37.02 43.88 13.87
C ALA A 595 35.72 43.23 14.37
#